data_AF-A0A960SBE4-F1
#
_entry.id   AF-A0A960SBE4-F1
#
_cell.length_a   1.000
_cell.length_b   1.000
_cell.length_c   1.000
_cell.angle_alpha   90.00
_cell.angle_beta   90.00
_cell.angle_gamma   90.00
#
_symmetry.space_group_name_H-M   'P 1'
#
loop_
_entity.id
_entity.type
_entity.pdbx_description
1 polymer ?
#
loop_
_entity_poly.entity_id
_entity_poly.type
_entity_poly.pdbx_seq_one_letter_code
_entity_poly.pdbx_strand_id
1 'polypeptide(L)'
;MKILKVIHGYPIRYNAGSEVYTQTLCHELVKRHDVCVFSRIENPFLPDYAVVEEKDTLQEAISLRLVNLPLEKHRYRYRDPKVDLRFKECLETFKPDVIHIGHLNHLSCSLVEVAKKFEIPIFFTLHDFWLLCPRGQFLQRRPTEEELYPLCDGQEDEKCAKACFACYHSGSEEDQHRDEVAWT
;
A
#
# COMPACT_ATOMS: atom_id res chain seq x y z
N MET A 1 -24.93 0.91 5.70
CA MET A 1 -24.06 1.10 4.53
C MET A 1 -23.06 -0.03 4.48
N LYS A 2 -22.59 -0.37 3.29
CA LYS A 2 -21.49 -1.30 3.03
C LYS A 2 -20.21 -0.51 2.80
N ILE A 3 -19.21 -0.73 3.63
CA ILE A 3 -17.94 0.00 3.61
C ILE A 3 -16.84 -0.97 3.22
N LEU A 4 -16.16 -0.70 2.10
CA LEU A 4 -14.96 -1.44 1.72
C LEU A 4 -13.72 -0.68 2.19
N LYS A 5 -13.03 -1.24 3.19
CA LYS A 5 -11.73 -0.74 3.63
C LYS A 5 -10.63 -1.35 2.77
N VAL A 6 -9.69 -0.54 2.28
CA VAL A 6 -8.53 -1.00 1.51
C VAL A 6 -7.25 -0.65 2.26
N ILE A 7 -6.43 -1.65 2.56
CA ILE A 7 -5.17 -1.48 3.29
C ILE A 7 -4.18 -2.57 2.89
N HIS A 8 -2.88 -2.29 2.89
CA HIS A 8 -1.85 -3.25 2.48
C HIS A 8 -1.50 -4.33 3.50
N GLY A 9 -2.03 -4.24 4.71
CA GLY A 9 -1.83 -5.23 5.75
C GLY A 9 -2.92 -5.09 6.79
N TYR A 10 -3.18 -6.17 7.50
CA TYR A 10 -4.22 -6.23 8.50
C TYR A 10 -3.78 -7.14 9.66
N PRO A 11 -4.06 -6.75 10.92
CA PRO A 11 -3.75 -7.58 12.08
C PRO A 11 -4.44 -8.96 12.04
N ILE A 12 -3.87 -9.99 12.66
CA ILE A 12 -2.61 -9.99 13.43
C ILE A 12 -1.35 -10.17 12.57
N ARG A 13 -1.49 -10.34 11.26
CA ARG A 13 -0.35 -10.65 10.36
C ARG A 13 0.58 -9.46 10.20
N TYR A 14 0.00 -8.27 10.14
CA TYR A 14 0.71 -7.02 10.01
C TYR A 14 0.15 -6.04 11.04
N ASN A 15 1.03 -5.43 11.84
CA ASN A 15 0.66 -4.64 13.03
C ASN A 15 1.34 -3.25 13.04
N ALA A 16 1.65 -2.70 11.87
CA ALA A 16 2.14 -1.33 11.73
C ALA A 16 1.04 -0.30 12.00
N GLY A 17 1.41 0.98 12.13
CA GLY A 17 0.49 2.05 12.56
C GLY A 17 -0.78 2.19 11.71
N SER A 18 -0.65 2.14 10.37
CA SER A 18 -1.81 2.23 9.45
C SER A 18 -2.74 1.01 9.54
N GLU A 19 -2.19 -0.15 9.90
CA GLU A 19 -2.88 -1.44 9.96
C GLU A 19 -3.66 -1.55 11.27
N VAL A 20 -3.04 -1.18 12.40
CA VAL A 20 -3.71 -1.08 13.70
C VAL A 20 -4.81 -0.02 13.67
N TYR A 21 -4.51 1.18 13.13
CA TYR A 21 -5.52 2.22 12.93
C TYR A 21 -6.72 1.69 12.13
N THR A 22 -6.44 0.97 11.05
CA THR A 22 -7.46 0.39 10.18
C THR A 22 -8.34 -0.60 10.94
N GLN A 23 -7.76 -1.54 11.69
CA GLN A 23 -8.53 -2.50 12.47
C GLN A 23 -9.42 -1.80 13.52
N THR A 24 -8.87 -0.86 14.28
CA THR A 24 -9.64 -0.10 15.29
C THR A 24 -10.81 0.65 14.64
N LEU A 25 -10.59 1.28 13.49
CA LEU A 25 -11.65 1.95 12.75
C LEU A 25 -12.73 0.96 12.28
N CYS A 26 -12.33 -0.18 11.71
CA CYS A 26 -13.28 -1.21 11.25
C CYS A 26 -14.11 -1.79 12.41
N HIS A 27 -13.50 -1.99 13.58
CA HIS A 27 -14.20 -2.45 14.80
C HIS A 27 -15.30 -1.49 15.26
N GLU A 28 -15.10 -0.18 15.10
CA GLU A 28 -16.14 0.81 15.41
C GLU A 28 -17.19 0.93 14.30
N LEU A 29 -16.79 0.89 13.02
CA LEU A 29 -17.71 1.01 11.88
C LEU A 29 -18.69 -0.16 11.82
N VAL A 30 -18.23 -1.38 12.11
CA VAL A 30 -19.07 -2.58 11.99
C VAL A 30 -20.24 -2.62 12.98
N LYS A 31 -20.21 -1.80 14.04
CA LYS A 31 -21.33 -1.66 14.98
C LYS A 31 -22.60 -1.11 14.31
N ARG A 32 -22.46 -0.41 13.17
CA ARG A 32 -23.56 0.26 12.45
C ARG A 32 -23.57 0.00 10.94
N HIS A 33 -22.55 -0.65 10.42
CA HIS A 33 -22.32 -0.82 8.99
C HIS A 33 -21.83 -2.24 8.68
N ASP A 34 -21.99 -2.65 7.43
CA ASP A 34 -21.39 -3.89 6.92
C ASP A 34 -19.99 -3.56 6.41
N VAL A 35 -18.97 -4.26 6.89
CA VAL A 35 -17.57 -3.91 6.67
C VAL A 35 -16.84 -5.09 6.05
N CYS A 36 -16.22 -4.82 4.90
CA CYS A 36 -15.28 -5.72 4.25
C CYS A 36 -13.91 -5.03 4.17
N VAL A 37 -12.84 -5.79 4.40
CA VAL A 37 -11.46 -5.31 4.24
C VAL A 37 -10.84 -6.03 3.05
N PHE A 38 -10.44 -5.27 2.04
CA PHE A 38 -9.57 -5.76 0.97
C PHE A 38 -8.11 -5.51 1.36
N SER A 39 -7.35 -6.59 1.51
CA SER A 39 -5.94 -6.54 1.85
C SER A 39 -5.16 -7.66 1.16
N ARG A 40 -3.93 -7.90 1.58
CA ARG A 40 -3.07 -8.94 1.06
C ARG A 40 -2.57 -9.89 2.14
N ILE A 41 -2.09 -11.03 1.69
CA ILE A 41 -1.30 -11.97 2.48
C ILE A 41 -0.06 -12.40 1.70
N GLU A 42 0.91 -12.94 2.42
CA GLU A 42 2.09 -13.58 1.85
C GLU A 42 2.08 -15.05 2.25
N ASN A 43 1.62 -15.92 1.36
CA ASN A 43 1.63 -17.36 1.58
C ASN A 43 2.29 -18.09 0.39
N PRO A 44 3.52 -18.62 0.55
CA PRO A 44 4.23 -19.30 -0.52
C PRO A 44 3.61 -20.64 -0.94
N PHE A 45 2.65 -21.16 -0.16
CA PHE A 45 1.94 -22.41 -0.45
C PHE A 45 0.63 -22.18 -1.20
N LEU A 46 0.22 -20.92 -1.41
CA LEU A 46 -0.94 -20.57 -2.22
C LEU A 46 -0.49 -20.04 -3.59
N PRO A 47 -1.29 -20.27 -4.66
CA PRO A 47 -1.02 -19.65 -5.94
C PRO A 47 -0.95 -18.12 -5.86
N ASP A 48 -0.14 -17.50 -6.71
CA ASP A 48 -0.12 -16.05 -6.85
C ASP A 48 -1.52 -15.52 -7.16
N TYR A 49 -1.91 -14.42 -6.51
CA TYR A 49 -3.20 -13.75 -6.66
C TYR A 49 -4.42 -14.61 -6.30
N ALA A 50 -4.23 -15.74 -5.62
CA ALA A 50 -5.32 -16.45 -4.96
C ALA A 50 -5.99 -15.51 -3.95
N VAL A 51 -7.31 -15.60 -3.83
CA VAL A 51 -8.07 -14.85 -2.83
C VAL A 51 -8.42 -15.79 -1.69
N VAL A 52 -8.10 -15.40 -0.48
CA VAL A 52 -8.53 -16.05 0.74
C VAL A 52 -9.57 -15.16 1.40
N GLU A 53 -10.72 -15.73 1.74
CA GLU A 53 -11.74 -15.05 2.52
C GLU A 53 -11.65 -15.51 3.98
N GLU A 54 -11.53 -14.55 4.88
CA GLU A 54 -11.42 -14.77 6.32
C GLU A 54 -12.32 -13.78 7.06
N LYS A 55 -12.33 -13.88 8.39
CA LYS A 55 -12.98 -12.92 9.27
C LYS A 55 -11.95 -12.32 10.22
N ASP A 56 -12.21 -11.11 10.69
CA ASP A 56 -11.44 -10.56 11.79
C ASP A 56 -11.61 -11.45 13.03
N THR A 57 -10.48 -11.76 13.68
CA THR A 57 -10.43 -12.72 14.80
C THR A 57 -11.06 -12.20 16.09
N LEU A 58 -11.13 -10.88 16.24
CA LEU A 58 -11.73 -10.20 17.40
C LEU A 58 -13.16 -9.76 17.12
N GLN A 59 -13.53 -9.63 15.85
CA GLN A 59 -14.86 -9.22 15.44
C GLN A 59 -15.33 -9.89 14.15
N GLU A 60 -15.95 -11.06 14.29
CA GLU A 60 -16.37 -11.93 13.17
C GLU A 60 -17.35 -11.30 12.16
N ALA A 61 -17.98 -10.18 12.52
CA ALA A 61 -18.83 -9.41 11.61
C ALA A 61 -18.04 -8.71 10.49
N ILE A 62 -16.72 -8.57 10.64
CA ILE A 62 -15.85 -7.98 9.62
C ILE A 62 -15.32 -9.09 8.73
N SER A 63 -15.61 -8.98 7.43
CA SER A 63 -15.07 -9.88 6.42
C SER A 63 -13.73 -9.38 5.89
N LEU A 64 -12.80 -10.29 5.64
CA LEU A 64 -11.49 -10.01 5.06
C LEU A 64 -11.39 -10.71 3.72
N ARG A 65 -10.99 -9.98 2.67
CA ARG A 65 -10.71 -10.52 1.35
C ARG A 65 -9.26 -10.25 1.01
N LEU A 66 -8.45 -11.30 1.07
CA LEU A 66 -7.00 -11.23 1.09
C LEU A 66 -6.42 -11.77 -0.21
N VAL A 67 -5.76 -10.91 -1.00
CA VAL A 67 -5.04 -11.33 -2.21
C VAL A 67 -3.64 -11.85 -1.86
N ASN A 68 -3.30 -13.04 -2.31
CA ASN A 68 -1.99 -13.63 -2.06
C ASN A 68 -0.92 -13.00 -2.97
N LEU A 69 0.07 -12.36 -2.37
CA LEU A 69 1.21 -11.71 -3.05
C LEU A 69 2.53 -12.20 -2.42
N PRO A 70 2.87 -13.50 -2.59
CA PRO A 70 3.98 -14.12 -1.86
C PRO A 70 5.34 -13.61 -2.33
N LEU A 71 5.47 -13.26 -3.62
CA LEU A 71 6.72 -12.80 -4.21
C LEU A 71 6.86 -11.28 -4.13
N GLU A 72 8.06 -10.84 -3.77
CA GLU A 72 8.42 -9.43 -3.62
C GLU A 72 8.19 -8.61 -4.90
N LYS A 73 8.53 -9.18 -6.06
CA LYS A 73 8.35 -8.56 -7.38
C LYS A 73 6.90 -8.15 -7.70
N HIS A 74 5.91 -8.71 -7.02
CA HIS A 74 4.50 -8.35 -7.18
C HIS A 74 4.12 -7.18 -6.28
N ARG A 75 4.74 -7.08 -5.10
CA ARG A 75 4.47 -6.04 -4.11
C ARG A 75 5.09 -4.68 -4.46
N TYR A 76 6.11 -4.62 -5.32
CA TYR A 76 6.71 -3.35 -5.74
C TYR A 76 6.26 -2.88 -7.13
N ARG A 77 5.22 -3.51 -7.69
CA ARG A 77 4.61 -3.04 -8.93
C ARG A 77 3.72 -1.85 -8.64
N TYR A 78 4.02 -0.72 -9.27
CA TYR A 78 3.15 0.46 -9.21
C TYR A 78 1.73 0.16 -9.71
N ARG A 79 1.61 -0.64 -10.77
CA ARG A 79 0.34 -1.13 -11.32
C ARG A 79 0.39 -2.65 -11.45
N ASP A 80 -0.58 -3.33 -10.86
CA ASP A 80 -0.72 -4.78 -10.99
C ASP A 80 -2.14 -5.14 -11.48
N PRO A 81 -2.31 -5.42 -12.79
CA PRO A 81 -3.61 -5.77 -13.37
C PRO A 81 -4.26 -7.01 -12.76
N LYS A 82 -3.48 -7.91 -12.15
CA LYS A 82 -4.03 -9.11 -11.50
C LYS A 82 -4.59 -8.76 -10.12
N VAL A 83 -3.97 -7.85 -9.39
CA VAL A 83 -4.57 -7.28 -8.15
C VAL A 83 -5.81 -6.47 -8.50
N ASP A 84 -5.76 -5.67 -9.57
CA ASP A 84 -6.90 -4.89 -10.05
C ASP A 84 -8.10 -5.79 -10.38
N LEU A 85 -7.86 -6.95 -11.00
CA LEU A 85 -8.90 -7.95 -11.27
C LEU A 85 -9.53 -8.49 -9.99
N ARG A 86 -8.71 -8.86 -8.99
CA ARG A 86 -9.20 -9.37 -7.70
C ARG A 86 -9.99 -8.31 -6.93
N PHE A 87 -9.57 -7.05 -7.01
CA PHE A 87 -10.28 -5.92 -6.42
C PHE A 87 -11.62 -5.67 -7.13
N LYS A 88 -11.64 -5.71 -8.48
CA LYS A 88 -12.87 -5.62 -9.27
C LYS A 88 -13.89 -6.69 -8.85
N GLU A 89 -13.46 -7.94 -8.73
CA GLU A 89 -14.32 -9.05 -8.28
C GLU A 89 -14.87 -8.81 -6.86
N CYS A 90 -14.07 -8.20 -5.98
CA CYS A 90 -14.51 -7.78 -4.65
C CYS A 90 -15.61 -6.70 -4.73
N LEU A 91 -15.44 -5.68 -5.57
CA LEU A 91 -16.45 -4.64 -5.78
C LEU A 91 -17.77 -5.21 -6.34
N GLU A 92 -17.69 -6.12 -7.30
CA GLU A 92 -18.87 -6.76 -7.92
C GLU A 92 -19.64 -7.64 -6.92
N THR A 93 -18.92 -8.31 -6.01
CA THR A 93 -19.51 -9.21 -5.01
C THR A 93 -20.06 -8.44 -3.81
N PHE A 94 -19.23 -7.60 -3.19
CA PHE A 94 -19.58 -6.90 -1.96
C PHE A 94 -20.54 -5.74 -2.22
N LYS A 95 -20.34 -5.02 -3.33
CA LYS A 95 -21.09 -3.82 -3.74
C LYS A 95 -21.08 -2.73 -2.65
N PRO A 96 -19.91 -2.14 -2.35
CA PRO A 96 -19.82 -1.12 -1.31
C PRO A 96 -20.52 0.16 -1.70
N ASP A 97 -21.10 0.84 -0.71
CA ASP A 97 -21.62 2.22 -0.86
C ASP A 97 -20.46 3.23 -0.83
N VAL A 98 -19.34 2.87 -0.22
CA VAL A 98 -18.16 3.71 -0.06
C VAL A 98 -16.89 2.88 0.07
N ILE A 99 -15.81 3.36 -0.53
CA ILE A 99 -14.47 2.77 -0.41
C ILE A 99 -13.61 3.69 0.43
N HIS A 100 -12.97 3.15 1.47
CA HIS A 100 -12.00 3.87 2.30
C HIS A 100 -10.61 3.28 2.12
N ILE A 101 -9.75 3.97 1.39
CA ILE A 101 -8.36 3.61 1.19
C ILE A 101 -7.53 4.18 2.33
N GLY A 102 -6.81 3.30 3.05
CA GLY A 102 -5.79 3.71 4.01
C GLY A 102 -4.41 3.78 3.36
N HIS A 103 -4.04 2.76 2.60
CA HIS A 103 -2.70 2.71 1.99
C HIS A 103 -2.66 1.69 0.84
N LEU A 104 -1.83 1.95 -0.18
CA LEU A 104 -1.72 1.12 -1.39
C LEU A 104 -0.35 0.48 -1.62
N ASN A 105 0.67 0.78 -0.81
CA ASN A 105 1.94 0.05 -0.82
C ASN A 105 1.72 -1.46 -0.84
N HIS A 106 2.52 -2.22 -1.59
CA HIS A 106 2.35 -3.67 -1.73
C HIS A 106 1.02 -4.15 -2.36
N LEU A 107 0.15 -3.24 -2.76
CA LEU A 107 -1.02 -3.48 -3.61
C LEU A 107 -0.76 -2.82 -4.97
N SER A 108 -1.84 -2.39 -5.64
CA SER A 108 -1.77 -1.69 -6.92
C SER A 108 -2.26 -0.25 -6.77
N CYS A 109 -1.54 0.74 -7.31
CA CYS A 109 -2.00 2.13 -7.30
C CYS A 109 -3.21 2.34 -8.23
N SER A 110 -3.38 1.49 -9.25
CA SER A 110 -4.52 1.56 -10.16
C SER A 110 -5.86 1.12 -9.53
N LEU A 111 -5.87 0.65 -8.28
CA LEU A 111 -7.13 0.39 -7.56
C LEU A 111 -8.03 1.62 -7.46
N VAL A 112 -7.45 2.83 -7.38
CA VAL A 112 -8.20 4.09 -7.40
C VAL A 112 -8.93 4.28 -8.73
N GLU A 113 -8.27 3.97 -9.86
CA GLU A 113 -8.87 4.04 -11.19
C GLU A 113 -9.97 2.99 -11.37
N VAL A 114 -9.76 1.78 -10.84
CA VAL A 114 -10.78 0.72 -10.83
C VAL A 114 -12.01 1.18 -10.05
N ALA A 115 -11.83 1.65 -8.81
CA ALA A 115 -12.92 2.16 -7.98
C ALA A 115 -13.69 3.30 -8.65
N LYS A 116 -12.99 4.25 -9.28
CA LYS A 116 -13.60 5.37 -10.00
C LYS A 116 -14.52 4.92 -11.14
N LYS A 117 -14.17 3.84 -11.85
CA LYS A 117 -15.01 3.27 -12.93
C LYS A 117 -16.33 2.68 -12.43
N PHE A 118 -16.42 2.31 -11.16
CA PHE A 118 -17.65 1.85 -10.52
C PHE A 118 -18.51 3.01 -9.97
N GLU A 119 -18.03 4.26 -10.09
CA GLU A 119 -18.71 5.46 -9.59
C GLU A 119 -19.00 5.43 -8.08
N ILE A 120 -18.21 4.66 -7.32
CA ILE A 120 -18.33 4.55 -5.86
C ILE A 120 -17.49 5.66 -5.21
N PRO A 121 -18.03 6.42 -4.24
CA PRO A 121 -17.27 7.42 -3.50
C PRO A 121 -16.02 6.84 -2.83
N ILE A 122 -14.89 7.55 -2.97
CA ILE A 122 -13.59 7.15 -2.42
C ILE A 122 -13.17 8.15 -1.34
N PHE A 123 -12.89 7.64 -0.15
CA PHE A 123 -12.16 8.35 0.89
C PHE A 123 -10.74 7.81 0.93
N PHE A 124 -9.74 8.69 0.95
CA PHE A 124 -8.34 8.31 1.07
C PHE A 124 -7.76 8.99 2.31
N THR A 125 -7.35 8.20 3.30
CA THR A 125 -6.57 8.71 4.45
C THR A 125 -5.08 8.63 4.12
N LEU A 126 -4.38 9.76 4.17
CA LEU A 126 -2.93 9.80 3.98
C LEU A 126 -2.25 9.53 5.33
N HIS A 127 -1.78 8.30 5.53
CA HIS A 127 -1.06 7.92 6.75
C HIS A 127 0.38 8.42 6.80
N ASP A 128 0.99 8.61 5.62
CA ASP A 128 2.35 9.07 5.45
C ASP A 128 2.49 9.73 4.06
N PHE A 129 3.73 10.03 3.66
CA PHE A 129 4.02 10.70 2.40
C PHE A 129 4.32 9.73 1.24
N TRP A 130 3.96 8.44 1.32
CA TRP A 130 4.36 7.41 0.34
C TRP A 130 3.92 7.72 -1.10
N LEU A 131 2.79 8.40 -1.29
CA LEU A 131 2.32 8.82 -2.63
C LEU A 131 3.18 9.91 -3.27
N LEU A 132 4.01 10.61 -2.48
CA LEU A 132 4.85 11.72 -2.93
C LEU A 132 6.35 11.40 -2.83
N CYS A 133 6.72 10.61 -1.83
CA CYS A 133 8.09 10.22 -1.53
C CYS A 133 8.16 8.69 -1.56
N PRO A 134 9.02 8.07 -2.40
CA PRO A 134 9.19 6.62 -2.43
C PRO A 134 9.55 5.98 -1.07
N ARG A 135 10.13 6.77 -0.17
CA ARG A 135 10.44 6.35 1.21
C ARG A 135 9.34 6.67 2.21
N GLY A 136 8.37 7.52 1.85
CA GLY A 136 7.22 7.91 2.67
C GLY A 136 7.50 8.87 3.82
N GLN A 137 8.72 9.42 3.93
CA GLN A 137 9.15 10.16 5.14
C GLN A 137 9.52 11.63 4.91
N PHE A 138 9.91 12.04 3.68
CA PHE A 138 10.58 13.33 3.45
C PHE A 138 11.76 13.61 4.41
N LEU A 139 12.52 12.56 4.74
CA LEU A 139 13.77 12.65 5.51
C LEU A 139 14.91 12.15 4.63
N GLN A 140 16.04 12.85 4.55
CA GLN A 140 17.22 12.39 3.81
C GLN A 140 17.89 11.21 4.54
N ARG A 141 18.48 10.27 3.78
CA ARG A 141 19.27 9.17 4.38
C ARG A 141 20.65 9.61 4.80
N ARG A 142 21.24 10.54 4.04
CA ARG A 142 22.59 11.00 4.25
C ARG A 142 22.58 12.08 5.35
N PRO A 143 23.27 11.85 6.47
CA PRO A 143 23.45 12.89 7.48
C PRO A 143 24.32 14.01 6.90
N THR A 144 24.10 15.23 7.40
CA THR A 144 25.05 16.34 7.26
C THR A 144 25.96 16.38 8.49
N GLU A 145 26.96 17.26 8.51
CA GLU A 145 27.77 17.48 9.72
C GLU A 145 26.93 17.99 10.90
N GLU A 146 25.80 18.63 10.61
CA GLU A 146 24.94 19.33 11.57
C GLU A 146 23.69 18.53 11.96
N GLU A 147 23.15 17.69 11.06
CA GLU A 147 21.89 16.97 11.26
C GLU A 147 21.96 15.52 10.76
N LEU A 148 21.50 14.58 11.61
CA LEU A 148 21.49 13.15 11.27
C LEU A 148 20.43 12.79 10.22
N TYR A 149 19.27 13.45 10.24
CA TYR A 149 18.15 13.20 9.31
C TYR A 149 17.58 14.52 8.78
N PRO A 150 18.29 15.21 7.88
CA PRO A 150 17.82 16.45 7.30
C PRO A 150 16.45 16.28 6.63
N LEU A 151 15.60 17.29 6.72
CA LEU A 151 14.33 17.29 6.00
C LEU A 151 14.58 17.35 4.48
N CYS A 152 13.73 16.64 3.73
CA CYS A 152 13.66 16.75 2.28
C CYS A 152 12.58 17.76 1.91
N ASP A 153 12.92 18.73 1.07
CA ASP A 153 12.06 19.84 0.64
C ASP A 153 11.12 19.49 -0.52
N GLY A 154 11.21 18.26 -1.05
CA GLY A 154 10.32 17.77 -2.10
C GLY A 154 10.90 16.64 -2.91
N GLN A 155 10.09 15.99 -3.72
CA GLN A 155 10.52 14.96 -4.66
C GLN A 155 10.97 15.57 -5.99
N GLU A 156 12.11 15.08 -6.49
CA GLU A 156 12.62 15.30 -7.85
C GLU A 156 13.44 14.07 -8.20
N ASP A 157 13.27 13.52 -9.41
CA ASP A 157 13.80 12.21 -9.78
C ASP A 157 15.32 12.13 -9.58
N GLU A 158 16.06 13.09 -10.14
CA GLU A 158 17.53 13.16 -10.03
C GLU A 158 18.00 13.37 -8.60
N LYS A 159 17.34 14.25 -7.84
CA LYS A 159 17.65 14.47 -6.42
C LYS A 159 17.43 13.21 -5.59
N CYS A 160 16.32 12.52 -5.80
CA CYS A 160 15.99 11.27 -5.12
C CYS A 160 17.02 10.19 -5.43
N ALA A 161 17.42 10.04 -6.70
CA ALA A 161 18.46 9.11 -7.15
C ALA A 161 19.78 9.37 -6.41
N LYS A 162 20.28 10.61 -6.44
CA LYS A 162 21.59 10.98 -5.89
C LYS A 162 21.67 11.05 -4.37
N ALA A 163 20.54 11.31 -3.69
CA ALA A 163 20.52 11.47 -2.24
C ALA A 163 19.92 10.26 -1.51
N CYS A 164 18.69 9.89 -1.86
CA CYS A 164 17.94 8.86 -1.13
C CYS A 164 18.26 7.43 -1.59
N PHE A 165 18.57 7.24 -2.88
CA PHE A 165 18.84 5.94 -3.49
C PHE A 165 20.32 5.68 -3.78
N ALA A 166 21.21 6.62 -3.49
CA ALA A 166 22.65 6.45 -3.64
C ALA A 166 23.23 5.25 -2.87
N CYS A 167 22.56 4.78 -1.80
CA CYS A 167 22.95 3.55 -1.10
C CYS A 167 22.79 2.27 -1.94
N TYR A 168 22.10 2.35 -3.09
CA TYR A 168 21.96 1.26 -4.06
C TYR A 168 22.91 1.41 -5.26
N HIS A 169 23.72 2.47 -5.30
CA HIS A 169 24.74 2.64 -6.33
C HIS A 169 25.93 1.70 -6.06
N SER A 170 26.67 1.36 -7.11
CA SER A 170 27.86 0.50 -7.04
C SER A 170 28.98 1.09 -6.17
N GLY A 171 29.03 2.41 -6.05
CA GLY A 171 30.13 3.14 -5.42
C GLY A 171 31.37 3.28 -6.30
N SER A 172 31.34 2.79 -7.56
CA SER A 172 32.41 2.96 -8.54
C SER A 172 32.28 4.30 -9.26
N GLU A 173 33.38 5.05 -9.38
CA GLU A 173 33.40 6.31 -10.15
C GLU A 173 33.06 6.08 -11.63
N GLU A 174 33.48 4.95 -12.20
CA GLU A 174 33.22 4.60 -13.61
C GLU A 174 31.73 4.35 -13.88
N ASP A 175 31.00 3.87 -12.87
CA ASP A 175 29.59 3.50 -12.98
C ASP A 175 28.65 4.61 -12.51
N GLN A 176 29.16 5.69 -11.93
CA GLN A 176 28.35 6.73 -11.28
C GLN A 176 27.27 7.30 -12.20
N HIS A 177 27.62 7.63 -13.45
CA HIS A 177 26.63 8.18 -14.40
C HIS A 177 25.53 7.16 -14.73
N ARG A 178 25.91 5.89 -14.93
CA ARG A 178 24.95 4.81 -15.20
C ARG A 178 24.03 4.61 -14.00
N ASP A 179 24.59 4.61 -12.80
CA ASP A 179 23.85 4.42 -11.56
C ASP A 179 22.88 5.58 -11.34
N GLU A 180 23.28 6.84 -11.57
CA GLU A 180 22.38 8.00 -11.44
C GLU A 180 21.23 7.96 -12.45
N VAL A 181 21.53 7.71 -13.74
CA VAL A 181 20.52 7.75 -14.82
C VAL A 181 19.56 6.55 -14.76
N ALA A 182 19.94 5.45 -14.12
CA ALA A 182 19.05 4.29 -13.97
C ALA A 182 17.79 4.59 -13.12
N TRP A 183 17.81 5.65 -12.31
CA TRP A 183 16.73 6.02 -11.40
C TRP A 183 15.97 7.30 -11.80
N THR A 184 16.33 7.92 -12.93
CA THR A 184 15.73 9.16 -13.47
C THR A 184 15.06 8.92 -14.81
#